data_AF-L7MZN9-F1
#
_entry.id   AF-L7MZN9-F1
#
_cell.length_a   1.000
_cell.length_b   1.000
_cell.length_c   1.000
_cell.angle_alpha   90.00
_cell.angle_beta   90.00
_cell.angle_gamma   90.00
#
_symmetry.space_group_name_H-M   'P 1'
#
loop_
_entity.id
_entity.type
_entity.pdbx_description
1 polymer ?
#
loop_
_entity_poly.entity_id
_entity_poly.type
_entity_poly.pdbx_seq_one_letter_code
_entity_poly.pdbx_strand_id
1 'polypeptide(L)'
;MTEDGFDCRHADFLLMQEILFIKGAGGEIGSSPRAGRSDCPAWEKDPASMPDGADTTFIKRLEPVELEGVPLLSDTVENWAKIKEFQARPDDLLLCTYPKAGTTWIQEIVDMVQQGGDVQKCARAPVYQRSPYLEMFPPKPLRSGLEIAEGMPSPRTLKTHFPVQLLPSSFWEQKCKIIYVARNIKDSVVSFYHFHRMNLGLPEPGQWDDFLKNFIAGKVVYGCWFEHVRGWWEAKSHHPILYLFYEDIKEDPAREIQKVAQFLDIKLSESVLKQIVHLTTFESMKENPMTNYSTVPSSILDQRVSAFLRKGTVGDWKVHFTVAQSEWLDDIYAQKSMGTDLSFRTQI
;
A
#
# COMPACT_ATOMS: atom_id res chain seq x y z
N MET A 1 23.92 0.92 -58.04
CA MET A 1 24.18 -0.19 -57.11
C MET A 1 24.52 0.49 -55.78
N THR A 2 23.53 0.93 -54.99
CA THR A 2 22.79 0.17 -53.94
C THR A 2 23.76 -0.53 -52.99
N GLU A 3 23.73 -0.33 -51.68
CA GLU A 3 22.56 -0.40 -50.79
C GLU A 3 22.64 0.56 -49.58
N ASP A 4 21.49 1.14 -49.25
CA ASP A 4 21.15 1.80 -47.98
C ASP A 4 20.85 0.73 -46.91
N GLY A 5 21.45 0.87 -45.73
CA GLY A 5 21.07 0.15 -44.52
C GLY A 5 20.38 1.09 -43.53
N PHE A 6 19.08 1.29 -43.71
CA PHE A 6 18.21 1.91 -42.70
C PHE A 6 18.00 0.90 -41.55
N ASP A 7 18.51 1.20 -40.37
CA ASP A 7 18.30 0.41 -39.14
C ASP A 7 16.85 0.60 -38.67
N CYS A 8 16.03 -0.43 -38.86
CA CYS A 8 14.67 -0.57 -38.33
C CYS A 8 14.69 -0.73 -36.79
N ARG A 9 15.07 0.31 -36.04
CA ARG A 9 14.97 0.37 -34.57
C ARG A 9 14.46 1.69 -34.02
N HIS A 10 13.77 2.48 -34.84
CA HIS A 10 13.17 3.76 -34.43
C HIS A 10 11.73 3.97 -34.92
N ALA A 11 11.16 3.03 -35.69
CA ALA A 11 9.85 3.22 -36.31
C ALA A 11 8.68 2.58 -35.52
N ASP A 12 8.92 1.56 -34.69
CA ASP A 12 7.86 0.90 -33.92
C ASP A 12 7.60 1.52 -32.54
N PHE A 13 8.39 2.52 -32.14
CA PHE A 13 8.23 3.22 -30.85
C PHE A 13 7.39 4.51 -30.96
N LEU A 14 7.14 4.99 -32.18
CA LEU A 14 6.42 6.25 -32.43
C LEU A 14 4.92 6.06 -32.69
N LEU A 15 4.45 4.83 -32.96
CA LEU A 15 3.02 4.58 -33.22
C LEU A 15 2.18 4.36 -31.93
N MET A 16 2.82 4.19 -30.77
CA MET A 16 2.15 4.20 -29.45
C MET A 16 2.07 5.61 -28.81
N GLN A 17 2.50 6.67 -29.51
CA GLN A 17 2.53 8.03 -28.95
C GLN A 17 1.30 8.89 -29.25
N GLU A 18 0.33 8.45 -30.06
CA GLU A 18 -0.84 9.28 -30.42
C GLU A 18 -2.21 8.83 -29.85
N ILE A 19 -2.29 7.76 -29.04
CA ILE A 19 -3.59 7.27 -28.52
C ILE A 19 -3.83 7.59 -27.03
N LEU A 20 -2.81 8.02 -26.27
CA LEU A 20 -2.93 8.32 -24.84
C LEU A 20 -3.02 9.82 -24.49
N PHE A 21 -3.01 10.71 -25.49
CA PHE A 21 -3.18 12.14 -25.29
C PHE A 21 -4.31 12.67 -26.19
N ILE A 22 -5.38 13.17 -25.55
CA ILE A 22 -6.34 14.22 -25.98
C ILE A 22 -7.74 13.89 -25.42
N LYS A 23 -8.01 14.34 -24.17
CA LYS A 23 -9.12 15.24 -23.79
C LYS A 23 -9.43 15.17 -22.29
N GLY A 24 -8.85 16.13 -21.57
CA GLY A 24 -9.28 16.54 -20.24
C GLY A 24 -9.13 18.05 -20.11
N ALA A 25 -10.02 18.81 -20.74
CA ALA A 25 -10.27 20.21 -20.44
C ALA A 25 -11.69 20.56 -20.92
N GLY A 26 -12.55 21.01 -20.01
CA GLY A 26 -13.96 21.30 -20.27
C GLY A 26 -14.21 22.63 -20.98
N GLY A 27 -15.37 22.72 -21.63
CA GLY A 27 -15.95 23.93 -22.22
C GLY A 27 -17.37 23.63 -22.74
N GLU A 28 -18.35 24.42 -22.31
CA GLU A 28 -19.80 24.24 -22.46
C GLU A 28 -20.39 24.58 -23.85
N ILE A 29 -21.58 24.00 -24.11
CA ILE A 29 -22.70 24.26 -25.06
C ILE A 29 -22.46 24.22 -26.60
N GLY A 30 -23.14 23.28 -27.26
CA GLY A 30 -23.41 23.31 -28.71
C GLY A 30 -23.93 21.98 -29.28
N SER A 31 -25.05 22.03 -29.99
CA SER A 31 -25.87 20.94 -30.51
C SER A 31 -25.21 19.94 -31.49
N SER A 32 -25.49 18.63 -31.29
CA SER A 32 -25.61 17.43 -32.19
C SER A 32 -25.56 17.63 -33.73
N PRO A 33 -25.26 16.63 -34.62
CA PRO A 33 -25.16 15.16 -34.39
C PRO A 33 -23.99 14.38 -35.08
N ARG A 34 -23.84 13.11 -34.63
CA ARG A 34 -23.18 11.94 -35.27
C ARG A 34 -21.65 11.88 -35.31
N ALA A 35 -21.08 11.14 -34.35
CA ALA A 35 -19.80 10.44 -34.50
C ALA A 35 -19.93 9.02 -33.92
N GLY A 36 -19.25 8.07 -34.55
CA GLY A 36 -19.44 6.63 -34.44
C GLY A 36 -19.08 6.01 -33.10
N ARG A 37 -19.43 4.72 -33.00
CA ARG A 37 -19.11 3.83 -31.88
C ARG A 37 -17.61 3.92 -31.58
N SER A 38 -17.27 4.37 -30.37
CA SER A 38 -15.93 4.21 -29.82
C SER A 38 -15.82 2.78 -29.29
N ASP A 39 -15.08 1.94 -30.00
CA ASP A 39 -14.70 0.62 -29.51
C ASP A 39 -13.69 0.80 -28.38
N CYS A 40 -14.08 0.44 -27.14
CA CYS A 40 -13.12 0.23 -26.06
C CYS A 40 -12.05 -0.77 -26.53
N PRO A 41 -10.75 -0.49 -26.33
CA PRO A 41 -9.68 -1.45 -26.60
C PRO A 41 -9.95 -2.78 -25.89
N ALA A 42 -9.64 -3.89 -26.56
CA ALA A 42 -9.91 -5.23 -26.04
C ALA A 42 -9.29 -5.50 -24.66
N TRP A 43 -8.22 -4.79 -24.29
CA TRP A 43 -7.54 -4.92 -23.00
C TRP A 43 -8.23 -4.25 -21.82
N GLU A 44 -9.16 -3.32 -22.06
CA GLU A 44 -10.06 -2.82 -21.01
C GLU A 44 -11.17 -3.83 -20.67
N LYS A 45 -11.39 -4.83 -21.55
CA LYS A 45 -12.42 -5.86 -21.38
C LYS A 45 -11.87 -7.18 -20.85
N ASP A 46 -10.55 -7.39 -20.92
CA ASP A 46 -9.91 -8.62 -20.47
C ASP A 46 -8.50 -8.37 -19.87
N PRO A 47 -8.33 -8.49 -18.54
CA PRO A 47 -7.04 -8.36 -17.86
C PRO A 47 -5.98 -9.38 -18.30
N ALA A 48 -6.35 -10.42 -19.06
CA ALA A 48 -5.43 -11.43 -19.59
C ALA A 48 -4.71 -11.01 -20.88
N SER A 49 -4.94 -9.80 -21.40
CA SER A 49 -4.43 -9.37 -22.72
C SER A 49 -3.21 -8.43 -22.67
N MET A 50 -2.39 -8.54 -21.61
CA MET A 50 -0.98 -8.15 -21.76
C MET A 50 -0.37 -9.05 -22.85
N PRO A 51 0.38 -8.52 -23.83
CA PRO A 51 1.01 -9.37 -24.84
C PRO A 51 1.91 -10.38 -24.13
N ASP A 52 1.66 -11.66 -24.37
CA ASP A 52 2.58 -12.74 -24.01
C ASP A 52 3.96 -12.38 -24.57
N GLY A 53 4.91 -12.11 -23.68
CA GLY A 53 6.27 -11.70 -24.05
C GLY A 53 6.69 -10.29 -23.64
N ALA A 54 5.96 -9.60 -22.76
CA ALA A 54 6.60 -8.51 -21.99
C ALA A 54 7.81 -9.08 -21.26
N ASP A 55 9.02 -8.67 -21.67
CA ASP A 55 10.28 -9.23 -21.21
C ASP A 55 10.37 -9.16 -19.67
N THR A 56 10.25 -10.32 -19.02
CA THR A 56 10.23 -10.44 -17.55
C THR A 56 11.63 -10.39 -16.94
N THR A 57 12.69 -10.16 -17.74
CA THR A 57 14.08 -10.14 -17.27
C THR A 57 14.48 -8.89 -16.47
N PHE A 58 13.57 -7.93 -16.24
CA PHE A 58 13.93 -6.59 -15.76
C PHE A 58 13.64 -6.25 -14.29
N ILE A 59 12.94 -7.09 -13.51
CA ILE A 59 12.71 -6.76 -12.09
C ILE A 59 13.85 -7.31 -11.25
N LYS A 60 14.86 -6.47 -11.08
CA LYS A 60 15.95 -6.70 -10.14
C LYS A 60 15.45 -6.35 -8.74
N ARG A 61 15.67 -7.25 -7.77
CA ARG A 61 15.48 -6.92 -6.37
C ARG A 61 16.31 -5.70 -6.00
N LEU A 62 15.69 -4.75 -5.32
CA LEU A 62 16.34 -3.52 -4.94
C LEU A 62 17.06 -3.73 -3.61
N GLU A 63 18.29 -3.23 -3.53
CA GLU A 63 19.05 -3.22 -2.29
C GLU A 63 18.58 -2.06 -1.39
N PRO A 64 18.51 -2.24 -0.06
CA PRO A 64 18.18 -1.15 0.83
C PRO A 64 19.32 -0.13 0.88
N VAL A 65 18.98 1.15 0.80
CA VAL A 65 19.89 2.28 1.00
C VAL A 65 19.44 3.03 2.25
N GLU A 66 20.41 3.39 3.10
CA GLU A 66 20.12 4.13 4.32
C GLU A 66 19.81 5.60 4.00
N LEU A 67 18.67 6.09 4.50
CA LEU A 67 18.27 7.48 4.49
C LEU A 67 17.92 7.91 5.91
N GLU A 68 18.71 8.83 6.47
CA GLU A 68 18.53 9.35 7.84
C GLU A 68 18.38 8.23 8.89
N GLY A 69 19.20 7.18 8.78
CA GLY A 69 19.19 6.03 9.69
C GLY A 69 18.08 4.99 9.41
N VAL A 70 17.32 5.14 8.32
CA VAL A 70 16.25 4.20 7.92
C VAL A 70 16.60 3.52 6.60
N PRO A 71 16.68 2.19 6.54
CA PRO A 71 16.84 1.48 5.27
C PRO A 71 15.55 1.59 4.42
N LEU A 72 15.68 2.09 3.20
CA LEU A 72 14.61 2.22 2.21
C LEU A 72 15.04 1.60 0.88
N LEU A 73 14.09 1.36 -0.04
CA LEU A 73 14.43 0.90 -1.39
C LEU A 73 15.25 1.97 -2.13
N SER A 74 16.24 1.55 -2.93
CA SER A 74 17.10 2.46 -3.71
C SER A 74 16.30 3.52 -4.47
N ASP A 75 15.25 3.10 -5.18
CA ASP A 75 14.45 3.99 -6.02
C ASP A 75 13.68 5.05 -5.20
N THR A 76 13.29 4.70 -3.98
CA THR A 76 12.71 5.65 -3.02
C THR A 76 13.74 6.70 -2.61
N VAL A 77 14.97 6.28 -2.31
CA VAL A 77 16.07 7.19 -1.92
C VAL A 77 16.49 8.09 -3.09
N GLU A 78 16.60 7.53 -4.30
CA GLU A 78 16.91 8.29 -5.52
C GLU A 78 15.86 9.38 -5.83
N ASN A 79 14.59 9.13 -5.48
CA ASN A 79 13.50 10.08 -5.66
C ASN A 79 13.18 10.89 -4.39
N TRP A 80 14.00 10.81 -3.34
CA TRP A 80 13.71 11.43 -2.04
C TRP A 80 13.44 12.93 -2.12
N ALA A 81 14.19 13.66 -2.96
CA ALA A 81 13.97 15.11 -3.14
C ALA A 81 12.52 15.43 -3.54
N LYS A 82 11.95 14.66 -4.48
CA LYS A 82 10.56 14.83 -4.93
C LYS A 82 9.56 14.47 -3.84
N ILE A 83 9.83 13.38 -3.11
CA ILE A 83 8.97 12.90 -2.02
C ILE A 83 8.91 13.94 -0.90
N LYS A 84 10.08 14.46 -0.50
CA LYS A 84 10.20 15.46 0.57
C LYS A 84 9.49 16.76 0.25
N GLU A 85 9.44 17.14 -1.03
CA GLU A 85 8.76 18.35 -1.52
C GLU A 85 7.26 18.13 -1.80
N PHE A 86 6.73 16.92 -1.60
CA PHE A 86 5.32 16.62 -1.85
C PHE A 86 4.40 17.59 -1.10
N GLN A 87 3.40 18.13 -1.80
CA GLN A 87 2.44 19.07 -1.26
C GLN A 87 1.15 18.33 -0.87
N ALA A 88 1.01 18.06 0.43
CA ALA A 88 -0.25 17.62 1.02
C ALA A 88 -1.31 18.74 0.90
N ARG A 89 -2.58 18.35 0.92
CA ARG A 89 -3.73 19.25 0.91
C ARG A 89 -4.44 19.15 2.27
N PRO A 90 -5.10 20.22 2.75
CA PRO A 90 -5.80 20.21 4.04
C PRO A 90 -6.82 19.07 4.20
N ASP A 91 -7.41 18.61 3.10
CA ASP A 91 -8.44 17.57 3.05
C ASP A 91 -7.90 16.18 2.67
N ASP A 92 -6.57 16.02 2.63
CA ASP A 92 -5.97 14.70 2.47
C ASP A 92 -6.16 13.84 3.73
N LEU A 93 -6.40 12.55 3.48
CA LEU A 93 -6.34 11.48 4.47
C LEU A 93 -5.10 10.63 4.20
N LEU A 94 -4.23 10.47 5.20
CA LEU A 94 -3.08 9.60 5.10
C LEU A 94 -3.31 8.29 5.86
N LEU A 95 -3.12 7.16 5.17
CA LEU A 95 -3.09 5.82 5.73
C LEU A 95 -1.64 5.40 5.94
N CYS A 96 -1.21 5.29 7.19
CA CYS A 96 0.15 4.93 7.54
C CYS A 96 0.18 3.63 8.33
N THR A 97 1.15 2.78 8.05
CA THR A 97 1.36 1.51 8.75
C THR A 97 2.82 1.13 8.66
N TYR A 98 3.35 0.42 9.65
CA TYR A 98 4.53 -0.42 9.37
C TYR A 98 4.11 -1.50 8.35
N PRO A 99 4.98 -1.93 7.42
CA PRO A 99 4.62 -2.96 6.46
C PRO A 99 3.96 -4.18 7.12
N LYS A 100 2.88 -4.64 6.50
CA LYS A 100 2.12 -5.86 6.90
C LYS A 100 1.30 -5.74 8.19
N ALA A 101 1.06 -4.52 8.67
CA ALA A 101 0.18 -4.26 9.81
C ALA A 101 -1.32 -4.11 9.46
N GLY A 102 -1.73 -4.36 8.21
CA GLY A 102 -3.15 -4.30 7.79
C GLY A 102 -3.50 -3.17 6.83
N THR A 103 -2.53 -2.63 6.10
CA THR A 103 -2.70 -1.46 5.22
C THR A 103 -3.80 -1.65 4.18
N THR A 104 -3.81 -2.76 3.46
CA THR A 104 -4.84 -3.04 2.46
C THR A 104 -6.23 -3.15 3.09
N TRP A 105 -6.30 -3.68 4.31
CA TRP A 105 -7.56 -3.82 5.03
C TRP A 105 -8.13 -2.46 5.42
N ILE A 106 -7.30 -1.58 5.99
CA ILE A 106 -7.74 -0.23 6.34
C ILE A 106 -8.00 0.64 5.10
N GLN A 107 -7.26 0.44 4.00
CA GLN A 107 -7.56 1.09 2.71
C GLN A 107 -8.97 0.74 2.24
N GLU A 108 -9.35 -0.53 2.29
CA GLU A 108 -10.70 -0.96 1.87
C GLU A 108 -11.79 -0.49 2.81
N ILE A 109 -11.57 -0.59 4.13
CA ILE A 109 -12.49 -0.05 5.14
C ILE A 109 -12.74 1.44 4.91
N VAL A 110 -11.67 2.23 4.74
CA VAL A 110 -11.77 3.68 4.56
C VAL A 110 -12.50 4.04 3.28
N ASP A 111 -12.18 3.39 2.15
CA ASP A 111 -12.88 3.66 0.90
C ASP A 111 -14.36 3.28 0.99
N MET A 112 -14.68 2.12 1.55
CA MET A 112 -16.08 1.70 1.79
C MET A 112 -16.83 2.69 2.69
N VAL A 113 -16.21 3.22 3.73
CA VAL A 113 -16.79 4.27 4.58
C VAL A 113 -17.01 5.57 3.80
N GLN A 114 -16.02 6.03 3.03
CA GLN A 114 -16.10 7.24 2.22
C GLN A 114 -17.16 7.13 1.10
N GLN A 115 -17.35 5.93 0.55
CA GLN A 115 -18.36 5.67 -0.49
C GLN A 115 -19.73 5.25 0.07
N GLY A 116 -19.92 5.24 1.39
CA GLY A 116 -21.19 4.89 2.02
C GLY A 116 -21.60 3.42 1.82
N GLY A 117 -20.64 2.51 1.70
CA GLY A 117 -20.85 1.08 1.44
C GLY A 117 -21.15 0.73 -0.02
N ASP A 118 -20.98 1.68 -0.95
CA ASP A 118 -21.22 1.45 -2.38
C ASP A 118 -20.10 0.60 -3.01
N VAL A 119 -20.44 -0.65 -3.29
CA VAL A 119 -19.53 -1.65 -3.87
C VAL A 119 -19.03 -1.25 -5.26
N GLN A 120 -19.89 -0.65 -6.08
CA GLN A 120 -19.52 -0.28 -7.45
C GLN A 120 -18.51 0.87 -7.45
N LYS A 121 -18.70 1.84 -6.55
CA LYS A 121 -17.70 2.91 -6.36
C LYS A 121 -16.38 2.37 -5.83
N CYS A 122 -16.39 1.41 -4.90
CA CYS A 122 -15.15 0.80 -4.38
C CYS A 122 -14.47 -0.11 -5.41
N ALA A 123 -15.21 -0.63 -6.39
CA ALA A 123 -14.68 -1.42 -7.50
C ALA A 123 -14.14 -0.58 -8.68
N ARG A 124 -14.14 0.76 -8.59
CA ARG A 124 -13.70 1.66 -9.68
C ARG A 124 -12.27 1.45 -10.15
N ALA A 125 -11.40 0.92 -9.27
CA ALA A 125 -10.01 0.59 -9.55
C ALA A 125 -9.43 -0.30 -8.45
N PRO A 126 -8.29 -0.97 -8.68
CA PRO A 126 -7.56 -1.68 -7.63
C PRO A 126 -7.17 -0.76 -6.46
N VAL A 127 -7.08 -1.31 -5.26
CA VAL A 127 -6.83 -0.60 -3.99
C VAL A 127 -5.57 0.27 -4.02
N TYR A 128 -4.53 -0.18 -4.73
CA TYR A 128 -3.26 0.55 -4.88
C TYR A 128 -3.36 1.75 -5.84
N GLN A 129 -4.41 1.85 -6.66
CA GLN A 129 -4.72 3.03 -7.46
C GLN A 129 -5.72 3.95 -6.73
N ARG A 130 -6.66 3.39 -5.97
CA ARG A 130 -7.63 4.16 -5.16
C ARG A 130 -6.97 4.91 -4.01
N SER A 131 -5.93 4.33 -3.40
CA SER A 131 -5.08 5.02 -2.43
C SER A 131 -3.60 4.85 -2.82
N PRO A 132 -3.04 5.80 -3.59
CA PRO A 132 -1.70 5.67 -4.11
C PRO A 132 -0.65 5.63 -3.01
N TYR A 133 0.38 4.84 -3.25
CA TYR A 133 1.48 4.58 -2.33
C TYR A 133 2.62 5.56 -2.60
N LEU A 134 2.70 6.64 -1.81
CA LEU A 134 3.48 7.84 -2.12
C LEU A 134 4.93 7.56 -2.52
N GLU A 135 5.60 6.70 -1.76
CA GLU A 135 7.01 6.40 -1.96
C GLU A 135 7.32 5.22 -2.90
N MET A 136 6.32 4.75 -3.67
CA MET A 136 6.49 3.70 -4.67
C MET A 136 6.85 4.30 -6.05
N PHE A 137 8.02 3.93 -6.56
CA PHE A 137 8.54 4.36 -7.86
C PHE A 137 8.80 3.14 -8.74
N PRO A 138 7.78 2.59 -9.42
CA PRO A 138 7.98 1.46 -10.32
C PRO A 138 8.72 1.90 -11.58
N PRO A 139 9.37 0.97 -12.32
CA PRO A 139 9.95 1.25 -13.62
C PRO A 139 8.91 1.83 -14.59
N LYS A 140 9.35 2.78 -15.44
CA LYS A 140 8.51 3.31 -16.52
C LYS A 140 8.09 2.16 -17.47
N PRO A 141 6.88 2.22 -18.05
CA PRO A 141 5.94 3.36 -18.11
C PRO A 141 4.96 3.46 -16.91
N LEU A 142 5.10 2.64 -15.87
CA LEU A 142 4.20 2.72 -14.71
C LEU A 142 4.36 4.07 -13.99
N ARG A 143 3.24 4.67 -13.57
CA ARG A 143 3.24 5.90 -12.78
C ARG A 143 3.65 5.61 -11.35
N SER A 144 4.47 6.48 -10.76
CA SER A 144 4.77 6.42 -9.33
C SER A 144 3.53 6.78 -8.51
N GLY A 145 3.51 6.38 -7.24
CA GLY A 145 2.42 6.78 -6.35
C GLY A 145 2.35 8.29 -6.17
N LEU A 146 3.49 8.98 -6.22
CA LEU A 146 3.56 10.44 -6.23
C LEU A 146 2.88 11.03 -7.48
N GLU A 147 3.21 10.53 -8.68
CA GLU A 147 2.58 10.97 -9.94
C GLU A 147 1.06 10.72 -9.93
N ILE A 148 0.61 9.60 -9.35
CA ILE A 148 -0.82 9.31 -9.20
C ILE A 148 -1.46 10.30 -8.22
N ALA A 149 -0.86 10.51 -7.05
CA ALA A 149 -1.39 11.41 -6.01
C ALA A 149 -1.50 12.87 -6.48
N GLU A 150 -0.54 13.36 -7.26
CA GLU A 150 -0.58 14.72 -7.83
C GLU A 150 -1.71 14.89 -8.85
N GLY A 151 -1.97 13.87 -9.66
CA GLY A 151 -3.05 13.89 -10.65
C GLY A 151 -4.45 13.65 -10.09
N MET A 152 -4.59 13.29 -8.81
CA MET A 152 -5.89 13.01 -8.19
C MET A 152 -6.60 14.30 -7.76
N PRO A 153 -7.93 14.42 -8.01
CA PRO A 153 -8.74 15.48 -7.42
C PRO A 153 -8.86 15.27 -5.90
N SER A 154 -9.10 16.37 -5.18
CA SER A 154 -9.43 16.31 -3.76
C SER A 154 -10.87 15.82 -3.53
N PRO A 155 -11.18 15.18 -2.38
CA PRO A 155 -10.24 14.77 -1.33
C PRO A 155 -9.44 13.52 -1.72
N ARG A 156 -8.18 13.42 -1.29
CA ARG A 156 -7.31 12.26 -1.58
C ARG A 156 -7.16 11.37 -0.35
N THR A 157 -7.21 10.06 -0.55
CA THR A 157 -6.75 9.06 0.43
C THR A 157 -5.41 8.51 -0.05
N LEU A 158 -4.36 8.67 0.73
CA LEU A 158 -2.97 8.35 0.36
C LEU A 158 -2.42 7.27 1.28
N LYS A 159 -1.43 6.49 0.82
CA LYS A 159 -0.78 5.44 1.61
C LYS A 159 0.71 5.73 1.77
N THR A 160 1.25 5.47 2.96
CA THR A 160 2.69 5.42 3.22
C THR A 160 3.08 4.34 4.23
N HIS A 161 4.36 3.98 4.24
CA HIS A 161 5.04 3.19 5.26
C HIS A 161 6.17 3.98 5.94
N PHE A 162 6.25 5.29 5.74
CA PHE A 162 7.31 6.07 6.38
C PHE A 162 7.18 6.12 7.90
N PRO A 163 8.32 6.01 8.63
CA PRO A 163 8.37 6.41 10.02
C PRO A 163 8.20 7.94 10.12
N VAL A 164 7.80 8.42 11.31
CA VAL A 164 7.40 9.83 11.53
C VAL A 164 8.42 10.85 11.03
N GLN A 165 9.71 10.60 11.21
CA GLN A 165 10.79 11.51 10.83
C GLN A 165 10.98 11.64 9.32
N LEU A 166 10.47 10.70 8.53
CA LEU A 166 10.54 10.72 7.06
C LEU A 166 9.21 11.12 6.39
N LEU A 167 8.18 11.47 7.17
CA LEU A 167 6.95 11.95 6.57
C LEU A 167 7.17 13.35 5.95
N PRO A 168 6.74 13.63 4.70
CA PRO A 168 6.81 14.97 4.13
C PRO A 168 6.18 16.02 5.04
N SER A 169 6.87 17.15 5.24
CA SER A 169 6.48 18.12 6.28
C SER A 169 5.10 18.74 6.05
N SER A 170 4.68 18.81 4.79
CA SER A 170 3.39 19.34 4.39
C SER A 170 2.20 18.62 5.04
N PHE A 171 2.29 17.32 5.35
CA PHE A 171 1.22 16.62 6.08
C PHE A 171 1.04 17.19 7.50
N TRP A 172 2.15 17.50 8.17
CA TRP A 172 2.13 18.11 9.50
C TRP A 172 1.59 19.54 9.45
N GLU A 173 2.09 20.33 8.50
CA GLU A 173 1.73 21.75 8.30
C GLU A 173 0.26 21.94 7.95
N GLN A 174 -0.28 21.09 7.07
CA GLN A 174 -1.68 21.11 6.63
C GLN A 174 -2.65 20.45 7.62
N LYS A 175 -2.13 19.85 8.71
CA LYS A 175 -2.93 19.13 9.72
C LYS A 175 -3.80 18.03 9.12
N CYS A 176 -3.29 17.32 8.12
CA CYS A 176 -4.01 16.23 7.46
C CYS A 176 -4.44 15.18 8.48
N LYS A 177 -5.63 14.59 8.30
CA LYS A 177 -6.03 13.44 9.14
C LYS A 177 -5.15 12.24 8.79
N ILE A 178 -4.72 11.49 9.81
CA ILE A 178 -3.91 10.29 9.63
C ILE A 178 -4.59 9.12 10.33
N ILE A 179 -4.70 7.98 9.64
CA ILE A 179 -5.08 6.71 10.27
C ILE A 179 -3.82 5.84 10.29
N TYR A 180 -3.38 5.51 11.51
CA TYR A 180 -2.27 4.59 11.73
C TYR A 180 -2.80 3.23 12.14
N VAL A 181 -2.32 2.14 11.51
CA VAL A 181 -2.62 0.77 11.96
C VAL A 181 -1.33 0.08 12.38
N ALA A 182 -1.31 -0.37 13.64
CA ALA A 182 -0.26 -1.16 14.22
C ALA A 182 -0.67 -2.63 14.32
N ARG A 183 0.31 -3.53 14.35
CA ARG A 183 0.10 -4.97 14.52
C ARG A 183 1.23 -5.53 15.36
N ASN A 184 0.94 -6.54 16.17
CA ASN A 184 1.94 -7.17 17.02
C ASN A 184 3.19 -7.60 16.21
N ILE A 185 4.35 -7.47 16.83
CA ILE A 185 5.64 -7.68 16.16
C ILE A 185 5.79 -9.10 15.62
N LYS A 186 5.30 -10.12 16.34
CA LYS A 186 5.48 -11.53 15.99
C LYS A 186 4.75 -11.91 14.70
N ASP A 187 3.49 -11.51 14.56
CA ASP A 187 2.75 -11.72 13.30
C ASP A 187 3.28 -10.80 12.18
N SER A 188 3.74 -9.59 12.52
CA SER A 188 4.30 -8.65 11.55
C SER A 188 5.53 -9.23 10.84
N VAL A 189 6.52 -9.76 11.59
CA VAL A 189 7.73 -10.34 11.00
C VAL A 189 7.44 -11.57 10.14
N VAL A 190 6.53 -12.46 10.58
CA VAL A 190 6.11 -13.63 9.78
C VAL A 190 5.46 -13.18 8.48
N SER A 191 4.53 -12.23 8.56
CA SER A 191 3.87 -11.72 7.38
C SER A 191 4.84 -10.99 6.45
N PHE A 192 5.88 -10.35 6.98
CA PHE A 192 6.86 -9.62 6.18
C PHE A 192 7.85 -10.56 5.49
N TYR A 193 8.25 -11.65 6.15
CA TYR A 193 9.06 -12.70 5.56
C TYR A 193 8.40 -13.29 4.31
N HIS A 194 7.13 -13.72 4.44
CA HIS A 194 6.38 -14.25 3.30
C HIS A 194 6.15 -13.21 2.20
N PHE A 195 6.02 -11.93 2.56
CA PHE A 195 5.89 -10.86 1.58
C PHE A 195 7.18 -10.63 0.78
N HIS A 196 8.36 -10.65 1.41
CA HIS A 196 9.64 -10.56 0.70
C HIS A 196 9.87 -11.75 -0.25
N ARG A 197 9.38 -12.94 0.11
CA ARG A 197 9.48 -14.14 -0.74
C ARG A 197 8.70 -14.00 -2.04
N MET A 198 7.52 -13.37 -2.01
CA MET A 198 6.66 -13.22 -3.19
C MET A 198 6.83 -11.88 -3.93
N ASN A 199 7.34 -10.84 -3.26
CA ASN A 199 7.56 -9.53 -3.87
C ASN A 199 8.99 -9.44 -4.42
N LEU A 200 9.11 -9.52 -5.75
CA LEU A 200 10.37 -9.54 -6.47
C LEU A 200 11.06 -8.17 -6.57
N GLY A 201 10.41 -7.10 -6.09
CA GLY A 201 11.04 -5.78 -5.93
C GLY A 201 11.76 -5.58 -4.59
N LEU A 202 11.52 -6.44 -3.59
CA LEU A 202 12.16 -6.36 -2.29
C LEU A 202 13.47 -7.16 -2.25
N PRO A 203 14.39 -6.89 -1.30
CA PRO A 203 15.56 -7.73 -1.09
C PRO A 203 15.20 -9.20 -0.87
N GLU A 204 16.11 -10.12 -1.24
CA GLU A 204 15.91 -11.54 -0.92
C GLU A 204 15.83 -11.72 0.61
N PRO A 205 14.79 -12.36 1.15
CA PRO A 205 14.65 -12.52 2.60
C PRO A 205 15.64 -13.53 3.19
N GLY A 206 16.22 -14.41 2.37
CA GLY A 206 17.06 -15.50 2.84
C GLY A 206 16.31 -16.51 3.72
N GLN A 207 17.04 -17.11 4.67
CA GLN A 207 16.47 -18.05 5.62
C GLN A 207 15.71 -17.32 6.74
N TRP A 208 14.70 -17.98 7.30
CA TRP A 208 13.84 -17.44 8.35
C TRP A 208 14.63 -16.84 9.52
N ASP A 209 15.61 -17.57 10.04
CA ASP A 209 16.37 -17.17 11.23
C ASP A 209 17.16 -15.86 11.01
N ASP A 210 17.73 -15.69 9.82
CA ASP A 210 18.47 -14.48 9.47
C ASP A 210 17.52 -13.31 9.21
N PHE A 211 16.39 -13.56 8.56
CA PHE A 211 15.34 -12.56 8.38
C PHE A 211 14.81 -12.06 9.73
N LEU A 212 14.54 -12.97 10.67
CA LEU A 212 14.06 -12.62 12.01
C LEU A 212 15.08 -11.72 12.74
N LYS A 213 16.37 -12.08 12.71
CA LYS A 213 17.44 -11.25 13.29
C LYS A 213 17.52 -9.88 12.65
N ASN A 214 17.47 -9.81 11.32
CA ASN A 214 17.53 -8.55 10.59
C ASN A 214 16.30 -7.68 10.86
N PHE A 215 15.11 -8.27 10.93
CA PHE A 215 13.88 -7.56 11.27
C PHE A 215 13.97 -6.93 12.67
N ILE A 216 14.37 -7.71 13.68
CA ILE A 216 14.50 -7.23 15.07
C ILE A 216 15.57 -6.13 15.18
N ALA A 217 16.67 -6.26 14.43
CA ALA A 217 17.72 -5.26 14.36
C ALA A 217 17.36 -4.02 13.53
N GLY A 218 16.16 -3.97 12.91
CA GLY A 218 15.74 -2.86 12.06
C GLY A 218 16.50 -2.74 10.73
N LYS A 219 17.07 -3.85 10.24
CA LYS A 219 17.85 -3.93 8.98
C LYS A 219 17.00 -4.35 7.78
N VAL A 220 15.68 -4.24 7.87
CA VAL A 220 14.72 -4.48 6.77
C VAL A 220 14.14 -3.15 6.32
N VAL A 221 13.61 -3.07 5.09
CA VAL A 221 13.03 -1.82 4.57
C VAL A 221 11.98 -1.23 5.53
N TYR A 222 11.98 0.09 5.67
CA TYR A 222 11.25 0.89 6.68
C TYR A 222 11.77 0.79 8.12
N GLY A 223 12.87 0.07 8.33
CA GLY A 223 13.65 0.11 9.56
C GLY A 223 13.03 -0.64 10.73
N CYS A 224 13.35 -0.16 11.94
CA CYS A 224 12.98 -0.79 13.20
C CYS A 224 11.48 -0.68 13.48
N TRP A 225 10.81 -1.83 13.63
CA TRP A 225 9.40 -1.90 14.00
C TRP A 225 9.08 -1.14 15.29
N PHE A 226 9.93 -1.28 16.33
CA PHE A 226 9.71 -0.64 17.64
C PHE A 226 9.69 0.88 17.53
N GLU A 227 10.69 1.46 16.87
CA GLU A 227 10.78 2.91 16.65
C GLU A 227 9.61 3.40 15.80
N HIS A 228 9.23 2.64 14.79
CA HIS A 228 8.13 3.00 13.90
C HIS A 228 6.78 3.05 14.63
N VAL A 229 6.41 1.99 15.37
CA VAL A 229 5.11 1.97 16.06
C VAL A 229 5.05 2.97 17.22
N ARG A 230 6.18 3.18 17.92
CA ARG A 230 6.30 4.13 19.02
C ARG A 230 6.26 5.57 18.54
N GLY A 231 7.02 5.92 17.50
CA GLY A 231 7.04 7.30 16.99
C GLY A 231 5.66 7.77 16.56
N TRP A 232 4.90 6.92 15.86
CA TRP A 232 3.51 7.22 15.48
C TRP A 232 2.56 7.24 16.68
N TRP A 233 2.82 6.45 17.73
CA TRP A 233 2.04 6.47 18.96
C TRP A 233 2.24 7.77 19.74
N GLU A 234 3.46 8.30 19.80
CA GLU A 234 3.78 9.57 20.45
C GLU A 234 3.21 10.76 19.65
N ALA A 235 3.31 10.71 18.31
CA ALA A 235 2.82 11.75 17.42
C ALA A 235 1.29 11.99 17.56
N LYS A 236 0.50 10.95 17.90
CA LYS A 236 -0.95 11.07 18.04
C LYS A 236 -1.40 12.07 19.12
N SER A 237 -0.51 12.39 20.07
CA SER A 237 -0.80 13.37 21.13
C SER A 237 -0.78 14.81 20.62
N HIS A 238 -0.20 15.06 19.45
CA HIS A 238 0.07 16.40 18.91
C HIS A 238 -0.47 16.61 17.48
N HIS A 239 -1.07 15.58 16.88
CA HIS A 239 -1.59 15.60 15.51
C HIS A 239 -2.87 14.75 15.41
N PRO A 240 -3.83 15.05 14.51
CA PRO A 240 -5.02 14.23 14.31
C PRO A 240 -4.67 12.86 13.74
N ILE A 241 -4.31 11.92 14.63
CA ILE A 241 -3.99 10.53 14.29
C ILE A 241 -5.00 9.61 14.99
N LEU A 242 -5.75 8.84 14.21
CA LEU A 242 -6.48 7.68 14.70
C LEU A 242 -5.54 6.48 14.71
N TYR A 243 -5.13 6.04 15.90
CA TYR A 243 -4.26 4.88 16.08
C TYR A 243 -5.10 3.62 16.35
N LEU A 244 -5.04 2.66 15.43
CA LEU A 244 -5.77 1.40 15.48
C LEU A 244 -4.80 0.21 15.62
N PHE A 245 -5.32 -0.90 16.13
CA PHE A 245 -4.60 -2.17 16.22
C PHE A 245 -5.27 -3.19 15.32
N TYR A 246 -4.47 -3.90 14.52
CA TYR A 246 -4.94 -5.00 13.67
C TYR A 246 -5.74 -6.03 14.47
N GLU A 247 -5.29 -6.31 15.70
CA GLU A 247 -5.93 -7.22 16.63
C GLU A 247 -7.33 -6.76 17.03
N ASP A 248 -7.51 -5.46 17.26
CA ASP A 248 -8.81 -4.89 17.59
C ASP A 248 -9.76 -4.95 16.40
N ILE A 249 -9.26 -4.70 15.17
CA ILE A 249 -10.07 -4.82 13.95
C ILE A 249 -10.48 -6.29 13.74
N LYS A 250 -9.62 -7.25 14.10
CA LYS A 250 -9.96 -8.69 14.01
C LYS A 250 -10.98 -9.12 15.06
N GLU A 251 -10.90 -8.61 16.27
CA GLU A 251 -11.78 -8.96 17.38
C GLU A 251 -13.19 -8.36 17.20
N ASP A 252 -13.27 -7.07 16.88
CA ASP A 252 -14.54 -6.36 16.69
C ASP A 252 -14.43 -5.38 15.51
N PRO A 253 -14.59 -5.88 14.26
CA PRO A 253 -14.50 -5.04 13.07
C PRO A 253 -15.52 -3.90 13.08
N ALA A 254 -16.74 -4.14 13.60
CA ALA A 254 -17.80 -3.14 13.60
C ALA A 254 -17.42 -1.93 14.47
N ARG A 255 -16.89 -2.18 15.67
CA ARG A 255 -16.40 -1.13 16.58
C ARG A 255 -15.27 -0.32 15.95
N GLU A 256 -14.28 -0.97 15.33
CA GLU A 256 -13.16 -0.25 14.72
C GLU A 256 -13.58 0.53 13.46
N ILE A 257 -14.49 -0.01 12.64
CA ILE A 257 -15.06 0.71 11.49
C ILE A 257 -15.86 1.94 11.96
N GLN A 258 -16.59 1.84 13.07
CA GLN A 258 -17.28 3.01 13.66
C GLN A 258 -16.29 4.09 14.11
N LYS A 259 -15.16 3.73 14.72
CA LYS A 259 -14.09 4.70 15.06
C LYS A 259 -13.55 5.39 13.81
N VAL A 260 -13.33 4.63 12.73
CA VAL A 260 -12.91 5.20 11.42
C VAL A 260 -13.95 6.18 10.90
N ALA A 261 -15.22 5.79 10.86
CA ALA A 261 -16.29 6.65 10.39
C ALA A 261 -16.42 7.94 11.22
N GLN A 262 -16.35 7.83 12.55
CA GLN A 262 -16.35 8.97 13.45
C GLN A 262 -15.15 9.89 13.20
N PHE A 263 -13.95 9.33 13.04
CA PHE A 263 -12.75 10.10 12.76
C PHE A 263 -12.80 10.82 11.41
N LEU A 264 -13.52 10.26 10.44
CA LEU A 264 -13.77 10.88 9.13
C LEU A 264 -15.01 11.80 9.09
N ASP A 265 -15.69 12.01 10.23
CA ASP A 265 -16.94 12.77 10.34
C ASP A 265 -18.09 12.22 9.46
N ILE A 266 -18.09 10.90 9.22
CA ILE A 266 -19.09 10.20 8.41
C ILE A 266 -20.05 9.43 9.32
N LYS A 267 -21.35 9.63 9.10
CA LYS A 267 -22.40 8.86 9.77
C LYS A 267 -22.74 7.62 8.94
N LEU A 268 -22.65 6.45 9.56
CA LEU A 268 -23.09 5.19 8.97
C LEU A 268 -24.42 4.76 9.59
N SER A 269 -25.35 4.28 8.77
CA SER A 269 -26.48 3.52 9.29
C SER A 269 -26.01 2.14 9.76
N GLU A 270 -26.78 1.50 10.62
CA GLU A 270 -26.49 0.12 11.07
C GLU A 270 -26.42 -0.87 9.89
N SER A 271 -27.27 -0.68 8.88
CA SER A 271 -27.26 -1.52 7.66
C SER A 271 -25.98 -1.35 6.85
N VAL A 272 -25.52 -0.11 6.64
CA VAL A 272 -24.28 0.17 5.91
C VAL A 272 -23.09 -0.36 6.71
N LEU A 273 -23.04 -0.16 8.03
CA LEU A 273 -21.99 -0.71 8.87
C LEU A 273 -21.87 -2.23 8.74
N LYS A 274 -22.99 -2.97 8.83
CA LYS A 274 -23.01 -4.43 8.66
C LYS A 274 -22.52 -4.85 7.27
N GLN A 275 -22.89 -4.10 6.24
CA GLN A 275 -22.42 -4.35 4.88
C GLN A 275 -20.90 -4.15 4.75
N ILE A 276 -20.36 -3.05 5.29
CA ILE A 276 -18.92 -2.79 5.27
C ILE A 276 -18.16 -3.88 6.04
N VAL A 277 -18.64 -4.27 7.22
CA VAL A 277 -18.06 -5.39 7.99
C VAL A 277 -17.98 -6.66 7.16
N HIS A 278 -19.06 -7.02 6.47
CA HIS A 278 -19.09 -8.22 5.63
C HIS A 278 -18.11 -8.14 4.44
N LEU A 279 -18.14 -7.03 3.69
CA LEU A 279 -17.33 -6.85 2.48
C LEU A 279 -15.84 -6.69 2.78
N THR A 280 -15.49 -6.29 4.00
CA THR A 280 -14.11 -6.15 4.46
C THR A 280 -13.64 -7.36 5.28
N THR A 281 -14.37 -8.48 5.27
CA THR A 281 -13.83 -9.74 5.80
C THR A 281 -12.64 -10.20 4.96
N PHE A 282 -11.77 -11.01 5.57
CA PHE A 282 -10.60 -11.54 4.88
C PHE A 282 -11.01 -12.37 3.65
N GLU A 283 -12.03 -13.19 3.79
CA GLU A 283 -12.58 -14.04 2.73
C GLU A 283 -13.11 -13.20 1.56
N SER A 284 -13.95 -12.21 1.84
CA SER A 284 -14.47 -11.31 0.80
C SER A 284 -13.36 -10.54 0.08
N MET A 285 -12.39 -10.00 0.82
CA MET A 285 -11.27 -9.28 0.22
C MET A 285 -10.33 -10.20 -0.58
N LYS A 286 -10.20 -11.47 -0.19
CA LYS A 286 -9.37 -12.46 -0.88
C LYS A 286 -9.93 -12.82 -2.25
N GLU A 287 -11.26 -12.87 -2.37
CA GLU A 287 -11.95 -13.14 -3.63
C GLU A 287 -12.07 -11.89 -4.52
N ASN A 288 -11.96 -10.69 -3.95
CA ASN A 288 -12.10 -9.44 -4.69
C ASN A 288 -10.78 -9.04 -5.41
N PRO A 289 -10.75 -9.01 -6.77
CA PRO A 289 -9.56 -8.63 -7.54
C PRO A 289 -9.12 -7.18 -7.30
N MET A 290 -10.03 -6.31 -6.83
CA MET A 290 -9.71 -4.92 -6.51
C MET A 290 -8.97 -4.77 -5.18
N THR A 291 -8.83 -5.83 -4.38
CA THR A 291 -8.14 -5.80 -3.07
C THR A 291 -7.07 -6.87 -2.90
N ASN A 292 -7.15 -8.00 -3.62
CA ASN A 292 -6.26 -9.14 -3.42
C ASN A 292 -4.92 -9.07 -4.19
N TYR A 293 -4.70 -8.00 -4.96
CA TYR A 293 -3.51 -7.79 -5.80
C TYR A 293 -3.32 -8.82 -6.94
N SER A 294 -4.37 -9.55 -7.36
CA SER A 294 -4.29 -10.47 -8.50
C SER A 294 -4.09 -9.75 -9.84
N THR A 295 -4.39 -8.46 -9.90
CA THR A 295 -4.18 -7.58 -11.06
C THR A 295 -2.72 -7.11 -11.20
N VAL A 296 -1.85 -7.43 -10.23
CA VAL A 296 -0.43 -7.10 -10.32
C VAL A 296 0.31 -8.25 -11.01
N PRO A 297 1.16 -7.97 -12.03
CA PRO A 297 1.93 -9.00 -12.73
C PRO A 297 2.75 -9.89 -11.78
N SER A 298 2.83 -11.19 -12.11
CA SER A 298 3.62 -12.15 -11.33
C SER A 298 5.12 -11.87 -11.35
N SER A 299 5.61 -11.09 -12.32
CA SER A 299 6.98 -10.57 -12.36
C SER A 299 7.28 -9.57 -11.23
N ILE A 300 6.25 -8.97 -10.64
CA ILE A 300 6.36 -8.09 -9.46
C ILE A 300 5.97 -8.86 -8.20
N LEU A 301 4.78 -9.48 -8.21
CA LEU A 301 4.19 -10.19 -7.08
C LEU A 301 3.88 -11.64 -7.47
N ASP A 302 4.80 -12.57 -7.21
CA ASP A 302 4.58 -13.99 -7.48
C ASP A 302 3.68 -14.63 -6.40
N GLN A 303 2.37 -14.48 -6.59
CA GLN A 303 1.36 -15.01 -5.68
C GLN A 303 1.37 -16.56 -5.58
N ARG A 304 2.08 -17.27 -6.46
CA ARG A 304 2.26 -18.74 -6.37
C ARG A 304 3.24 -19.11 -5.26
N VAL A 305 4.21 -18.23 -4.95
CA VAL A 305 5.16 -18.41 -3.84
C VAL A 305 4.48 -18.16 -2.50
N SER A 306 3.68 -17.10 -2.43
CA SER A 306 2.80 -16.79 -1.29
C SER A 306 1.73 -15.82 -1.74
N ALA A 307 0.46 -16.12 -1.44
CA ALA A 307 -0.62 -15.17 -1.68
C ALA A 307 -0.42 -13.87 -0.89
N PHE A 308 -0.82 -12.72 -1.46
CA PHE A 308 -0.77 -11.42 -0.78
C PHE A 308 -1.70 -11.40 0.43
N LEU A 309 -2.95 -11.82 0.23
CA LEU A 309 -3.91 -12.13 1.30
C LEU A 309 -3.70 -13.57 1.76
N ARG A 310 -2.69 -13.76 2.64
CA ARG A 310 -2.17 -15.07 3.05
C ARG A 310 -3.07 -15.83 4.03
N LYS A 311 -3.26 -15.30 5.24
CA LYS A 311 -4.03 -15.95 6.33
C LYS A 311 -5.00 -15.02 7.08
N GLY A 312 -4.71 -13.72 7.19
CA GLY A 312 -5.63 -12.76 7.81
C GLY A 312 -6.01 -13.04 9.27
N THR A 313 -5.08 -13.59 10.06
CA THR A 313 -5.31 -14.00 11.46
C THR A 313 -4.31 -13.37 12.43
N VAL A 314 -4.64 -13.39 13.73
CA VAL A 314 -3.74 -13.06 14.84
C VAL A 314 -3.26 -14.37 15.47
N GLY A 315 -1.97 -14.49 15.73
CA GLY A 315 -1.39 -15.66 16.39
C GLY A 315 -0.76 -16.68 15.44
N ASP A 316 -0.67 -16.40 14.14
CA ASP A 316 -0.04 -17.32 13.18
C ASP A 316 1.45 -17.52 13.47
N TRP A 317 2.08 -16.53 14.13
CA TRP A 317 3.46 -16.62 14.57
C TRP A 317 3.81 -17.89 15.35
N LYS A 318 2.85 -18.49 16.08
CA LYS A 318 3.07 -19.72 16.86
C LYS A 318 3.50 -20.92 15.99
N VAL A 319 3.16 -20.91 14.71
CA VAL A 319 3.52 -21.98 13.75
C VAL A 319 4.94 -21.78 13.19
N HIS A 320 5.46 -20.55 13.24
CA HIS A 320 6.70 -20.15 12.58
C HIS A 320 7.87 -19.98 13.54
N PHE A 321 7.58 -19.56 14.77
CA PHE A 321 8.60 -19.37 15.80
C PHE A 321 8.94 -20.68 16.50
N THR A 322 10.22 -20.91 16.75
CA THR A 322 10.62 -21.83 17.82
C THR A 322 10.36 -21.20 19.18
N VAL A 323 10.28 -22.01 20.23
CA VAL A 323 10.12 -21.51 21.61
C VAL A 323 11.24 -20.52 21.96
N ALA A 324 12.50 -20.88 21.67
CA ALA A 324 13.65 -20.01 21.93
C ALA A 324 13.59 -18.68 21.17
N GLN A 325 13.12 -18.68 19.91
CA GLN A 325 12.94 -17.43 19.14
C GLN A 325 11.84 -16.55 19.74
N SER A 326 10.75 -17.16 20.23
CA SER A 326 9.66 -16.44 20.88
C SER A 326 10.14 -15.77 22.17
N GLU A 327 10.78 -16.55 23.05
CA GLU A 327 11.31 -16.06 24.34
C GLU A 327 12.33 -14.94 24.13
N TRP A 328 13.24 -15.12 23.17
CA TRP A 328 14.21 -14.08 22.80
C TRP A 328 13.54 -12.77 22.37
N LEU A 329 12.49 -12.84 21.55
CA LEU A 329 11.76 -11.65 21.12
C LEU A 329 10.91 -11.05 22.25
N ASP A 330 10.39 -11.87 23.16
CA ASP A 330 9.66 -11.41 24.35
C ASP A 330 10.58 -10.60 25.28
N ASP A 331 11.81 -11.05 25.51
CA ASP A 331 12.81 -10.31 26.29
C ASP A 331 13.17 -8.97 25.66
N ILE A 332 13.39 -8.95 24.34
CA ILE A 332 13.66 -7.71 23.61
C ILE A 332 12.45 -6.77 23.67
N TYR A 333 11.24 -7.31 23.49
CA TYR A 333 10.02 -6.53 23.54
C TYR A 333 9.85 -5.88 24.92
N ALA A 334 10.06 -6.63 26.01
CA ALA A 334 10.00 -6.10 27.37
C ALA A 334 10.99 -4.95 27.59
N GLN A 335 12.22 -5.06 27.06
CA GLN A 335 13.22 -4.00 27.15
C GLN A 335 12.85 -2.76 26.31
N LYS A 336 12.37 -2.97 25.07
CA LYS A 336 12.07 -1.89 24.11
C LYS A 336 10.74 -1.18 24.37
N SER A 337 9.82 -1.81 25.11
CA SER A 337 8.54 -1.22 25.52
C SER A 337 8.60 -0.48 26.86
N MET A 338 9.76 -0.44 27.53
CA MET A 338 9.90 0.35 28.75
C MET A 338 9.62 1.84 28.48
N GLY A 339 8.79 2.44 29.32
CA GLY A 339 8.47 3.88 29.26
C GLY A 339 7.37 4.27 28.27
N THR A 340 6.68 3.31 27.65
CA THR A 340 5.48 3.56 26.84
C THR A 340 4.27 2.77 27.38
N ASP A 341 3.08 3.34 27.22
CA ASP A 341 1.79 2.68 27.47
C ASP A 341 1.28 1.90 26.24
N LEU A 342 2.03 1.90 25.13
CA LEU A 342 1.73 1.13 23.94
C LEU A 342 1.86 -0.38 24.23
N SER A 343 0.77 -1.11 24.04
CA SER A 343 0.69 -2.55 24.27
C SER A 343 0.04 -3.27 23.10
N PHE A 344 0.49 -4.50 22.84
CA PHE A 344 0.04 -5.33 21.73
C PHE A 344 -0.46 -6.68 22.23
N ARG A 345 -1.52 -7.19 21.60
CA ARG A 345 -2.00 -8.56 21.81
C ARG A 345 -1.39 -9.48 20.77
N THR A 346 -0.91 -10.65 21.19
CA THR A 346 -0.34 -11.66 20.27
C THR A 346 -1.31 -12.80 19.97
N GLN A 347 -2.54 -12.70 20.50
CA GLN A 347 -3.65 -13.63 20.35
C GLN A 347 -4.97 -12.91 20.69
N ILE A 348 -6.06 -13.35 20.07
CA ILE A 348 -7.43 -12.88 20.30
C ILE A 348 -8.35 -14.05 20.59
#